data_AF-A0A8T7HF33-F1
#
_entry.id   AF-A0A8T7HF33-F1
#
_cell.length_a   1.000
_cell.length_b   1.000
_cell.length_c   1.000
_cell.angle_alpha   90.00
_cell.angle_beta   90.00
_cell.angle_gamma   90.00
#
_symmetry.space_group_name_H-M   'P 1'
#
loop_
_entity.id
_entity.type
_entity.pdbx_description
1 polymer ?
#
loop_
_entity_poly.entity_id
_entity_poly.type
_entity_poly.pdbx_seq_one_letter_code
_entity_poly.pdbx_strand_id
1 'polypeptide(L)' 'MVIKKLWQKIKGNKKEYANRFLKFYHENKARLNKERRGSYHLKQKDGICVRCKRKSLKNIVFCSYHRKKQQEYNKIARGK' A
#
# COMPACT_ATOMS: atom_id res chain seq x y z
N MET A 1 -10.94 -16.56 -28.86
CA MET A 1 -10.85 -15.71 -27.64
C MET A 1 -9.43 -15.24 -27.26
N VAL A 2 -8.36 -15.83 -27.81
CA VAL A 2 -6.96 -15.48 -27.46
C VAL A 2 -6.56 -14.08 -27.96
N ILE A 3 -7.00 -13.71 -29.17
CA ILE A 3 -6.64 -12.45 -29.84
C ILE A 3 -7.21 -11.21 -29.12
N LYS A 4 -8.44 -11.30 -28.58
CA LYS A 4 -9.08 -10.20 -27.82
C LYS A 4 -8.32 -9.85 -26.53
N LYS A 5 -7.79 -10.86 -25.82
CA LYS A 5 -6.96 -10.69 -24.62
C LYS A 5 -5.62 -10.03 -24.94
N LEU A 6 -5.01 -10.38 -26.08
CA LEU A 6 -3.76 -9.76 -26.54
C LEU A 6 -3.97 -8.29 -26.90
N TRP A 7 -5.07 -7.97 -27.60
CA TRP A 7 -5.45 -6.60 -27.94
C TRP A 7 -5.75 -5.72 -26.72
N GLN A 8 -6.39 -6.24 -25.67
CA GLN A 8 -6.56 -5.50 -24.41
C GLN A 8 -5.22 -5.25 -23.66
N LYS A 9 -4.23 -6.12 -23.87
CA LYS A 9 -2.88 -5.97 -23.31
C LYS A 9 -2.06 -4.92 -24.08
N ILE A 10 -2.26 -4.82 -25.40
CA ILE A 10 -1.59 -3.85 -26.31
C ILE A 10 -2.28 -2.47 -26.28
N LYS A 11 -3.61 -2.41 -26.34
CA LYS A 11 -4.41 -1.21 -26.00
C LYS A 11 -4.44 -1.04 -24.49
N GLY A 12 -3.27 -0.96 -23.85
CA GLY A 12 -3.18 -0.72 -22.42
C GLY A 12 -4.14 0.41 -22.07
N ASN A 13 -5.23 0.07 -21.37
CA ASN A 13 -6.23 1.04 -20.96
C ASN A 13 -5.43 2.14 -20.26
N LYS A 14 -5.27 3.29 -20.92
CA LYS A 14 -4.65 4.47 -20.32
C LYS A 14 -5.55 4.80 -19.15
N LYS A 15 -5.19 4.28 -17.98
CA LYS A 15 -5.90 4.58 -16.75
C LYS A 15 -5.72 6.07 -16.55
N GLU A 16 -6.79 6.82 -16.76
CA GLU A 16 -6.82 8.20 -16.34
C GLU A 16 -6.78 8.21 -14.83
N TYR A 17 -5.70 8.77 -14.29
CA TYR A 17 -5.54 8.94 -12.87
C TYR A 17 -5.86 10.40 -12.55
N ALA A 18 -6.70 10.62 -11.54
CA ALA A 18 -7.12 11.98 -11.15
C ALA A 18 -5.94 12.90 -10.78
N ASN A 19 -4.77 12.34 -10.45
CA ASN A 19 -3.55 13.12 -10.27
C ASN A 19 -2.28 12.25 -10.43
N ARG A 20 -1.13 12.92 -10.51
CA ARG A 20 0.20 12.31 -10.64
C ARG A 20 0.56 11.34 -9.49
N PHE A 21 0.07 11.58 -8.28
CA PHE A 21 0.37 10.74 -7.12
C PHE A 21 -0.35 9.39 -7.18
N LEU A 22 -1.62 9.41 -7.61
CA LEU A 22 -2.39 8.19 -7.83
C LEU A 22 -1.80 7.36 -8.97
N LYS A 23 -1.40 8.02 -10.07
CA LYS A 23 -0.67 7.37 -11.16
C LYS A 23 0.57 6.64 -10.63
N PHE A 24 1.44 7.37 -9.94
CA PHE A 24 2.66 6.81 -9.35
C PHE A 24 2.37 5.62 -8.44
N TYR A 25 1.38 5.76 -7.53
CA TYR A 25 1.02 4.69 -6.60
C TYR A 25 0.61 3.42 -7.33
N HIS A 26 -0.27 3.51 -8.34
CA HIS A 26 -0.78 2.34 -9.05
C HIS A 26 0.28 1.69 -9.94
N GLU A 27 1.13 2.48 -10.60
CA GLU A 27 2.22 1.98 -11.44
C GLU A 27 3.33 1.32 -10.60
N ASN A 28 3.59 1.82 -9.38
CA ASN A 28 4.66 1.33 -8.52
C ASN A 28 4.20 0.39 -7.40
N LYS A 29 2.90 0.09 -7.30
CA LYS A 29 2.30 -0.63 -6.16
C LYS A 29 3.02 -1.94 -5.84
N ALA A 30 3.36 -2.73 -6.85
CA ALA A 30 4.02 -4.03 -6.68
C ALA A 30 5.41 -3.86 -6.04
N ARG A 31 6.24 -2.96 -6.58
CA ARG A 31 7.56 -2.62 -6.05
C ARG A 31 7.47 -2.11 -4.60
N LEU A 32 6.59 -1.14 -4.35
CA LEU A 32 6.39 -0.56 -3.03
C LEU A 32 5.94 -1.60 -1.99
N ASN A 33 5.09 -2.55 -2.38
CA ASN A 33 4.67 -3.64 -1.50
C ASN A 33 5.82 -4.62 -1.21
N LYS A 34 6.66 -4.93 -2.20
CA LYS A 34 7.84 -5.77 -2.00
C LYS A 34 8.81 -5.13 -1.00
N GLU A 35 9.12 -3.85 -1.17
CA GLU A 35 9.98 -3.08 -0.26
C GLU A 35 9.42 -3.02 1.17
N ARG A 36 8.10 -2.82 1.30
CA ARG A 36 7.42 -2.80 2.61
C ARG A 36 7.47 -4.15 3.31
N ARG A 37 7.28 -5.26 2.59
CA ARG A 37 7.36 -6.61 3.15
C ARG A 37 8.79 -6.94 3.58
N GLY A 38 9.78 -6.62 2.75
CA GLY A 38 11.19 -6.88 3.05
C GLY A 38 11.68 -6.14 4.29
N SER A 39 11.21 -4.91 4.52
CA SER A 39 11.58 -4.11 5.69
C SER A 39 10.66 -4.28 6.91
N TYR A 40 9.68 -5.19 6.87
CA TYR A 40 8.62 -5.26 7.87
C TYR A 40 9.16 -5.59 9.27
N HIS A 41 9.85 -6.73 9.42
CA HIS A 41 10.36 -7.20 10.71
C HIS A 41 11.44 -6.28 11.27
N LEU A 42 12.31 -5.76 10.40
CA LEU A 42 13.35 -4.81 10.77
C LEU A 42 12.74 -3.54 11.39
N LYS A 43 11.79 -2.91 10.69
CA LYS A 43 11.10 -1.71 11.19
C LYS A 43 10.35 -1.97 12.49
N GLN A 44 9.68 -3.11 12.61
CA GLN A 44 8.98 -3.48 13.85
C GLN A 44 9.95 -3.59 15.04
N LYS A 45 11.10 -4.24 14.85
CA LYS A 45 12.13 -4.40 15.87
C LYS A 45 12.72 -3.04 16.29
N ASP A 46 12.97 -2.17 15.31
CA ASP A 46 13.59 -0.86 15.51
C ASP A 46 12.62 0.20 16.06
N GLY A 47 11.33 -0.14 16.26
CA GLY A 47 10.33 0.85 16.67
C GLY A 47 10.09 1.89 15.58
N ILE A 48 10.01 1.46 14.33
CA ILE A 48 9.70 2.30 13.17
C ILE A 48 8.39 1.82 12.56
N CYS A 49 7.50 2.74 12.21
CA CYS A 49 6.24 2.37 11.58
C CYS A 49 6.47 1.68 10.22
N VAL A 50 5.85 0.53 9.97
CA VAL A 50 6.05 -0.20 8.70
C VAL A 50 5.46 0.52 7.47
N ARG A 51 4.52 1.45 7.67
CA ARG A 51 3.86 2.23 6.60
C ARG A 51 4.54 3.56 6.29
N CYS A 52 5.28 4.13 7.24
CA CYS A 52 5.98 5.40 7.05
C CYS A 52 7.40 5.35 7.65
N LYS A 53 7.98 6.50 7.98
CA LYS A 53 9.29 6.61 8.63
C LYS A 53 9.20 7.20 10.05
N ARG A 54 7.98 7.37 10.57
CA ARG A 54 7.77 7.91 11.93
C ARG A 54 8.10 6.85 12.97
N LYS A 55 8.59 7.30 14.12
CA LYS A 55 8.80 6.44 15.30
C LYS A 55 7.50 5.74 15.70
N SER A 56 7.66 4.49 16.09
CA SER A 56 6.69 3.60 16.70
C SER A 56 7.29 3.10 18.02
N LEU A 57 6.49 2.51 18.90
CA LEU A 57 7.04 1.83 20.07
C LEU A 57 7.71 0.52 19.62
N LYS A 58 8.71 0.04 20.38
CA LYS A 58 9.34 -1.27 20.10
C LYS A 58 8.26 -2.35 20.04
N ASN A 59 8.37 -3.24 19.06
CA ASN A 59 7.41 -4.31 18.76
C ASN A 59 6.02 -3.85 18.27
N ILE A 60 5.76 -2.54 18.17
CA ILE A 60 4.51 -1.99 17.60
C ILE A 60 4.69 -1.69 16.11
N VAL A 61 3.79 -2.24 15.29
CA VAL A 61 3.83 -2.19 13.82
C VAL A 61 3.58 -0.79 13.26
N PHE A 62 2.68 -0.02 13.88
CA PHE A 62 2.21 1.27 13.36
C PHE A 62 2.43 2.42 14.36
N CYS A 63 2.82 3.59 13.85
CA CYS A 63 2.82 4.82 14.64
C CYS A 63 1.39 5.21 15.07
N SER A 64 1.26 6.09 16.06
CA SER A 64 -0.02 6.57 16.59
C SER A 64 -1.03 6.95 15.50
N TYR A 65 -0.58 7.71 14.51
CA TYR A 65 -1.39 8.12 13.36
C TYR A 65 -1.95 6.94 12.55
N HIS A 66 -1.09 5.98 12.18
CA HIS A 66 -1.51 4.84 11.38
C HIS A 66 -2.33 3.83 12.19
N ARG A 67 -2.14 3.75 13.52
CA ARG A 67 -3.02 2.97 14.40
C ARG A 67 -4.44 3.53 14.38
N LYS A 68 -4.60 4.86 14.53
CA LYS A 68 -5.93 5.51 14.48
C LYS A 68 -6.64 5.25 13.14
N LYS A 69 -5.94 5.41 12.02
CA LYS A 69 -6.48 5.05 10.70
C LYS A 69 -6.85 3.57 10.58
N GLN A 70 -6.01 2.68 11.10
CA GLN A 70 -6.28 1.25 11.06
C GLN A 70 -7.52 0.89 11.89
N GLN A 71 -7.74 1.57 13.03
CA GLN A 71 -8.94 1.41 13.84
C GLN A 71 -10.19 1.86 13.06
N GLU A 72 -10.14 3.01 12.38
CA GLU A 72 -11.24 3.49 11.53
C GLU A 72 -11.55 2.48 10.40
N TYR A 73 -10.53 2.00 9.69
CA TYR A 73 -10.71 0.99 8.64
C TYR A 73 -11.30 -0.32 9.18
N ASN A 74 -10.83 -0.78 10.35
CA ASN A 74 -11.36 -1.98 10.99
C ASN A 74 -12.81 -1.77 11.44
N LYS A 75 -13.17 -0.59 11.93
CA LYS A 75 -14.54 -0.26 12.33
C LYS A 75 -15.48 -0.33 11.12
N ILE A 76 -15.09 0.28 10.00
CA ILE A 76 -15.89 0.24 8.76
C ILE A 76 -16.01 -1.19 8.22
N ALA A 77 -14.91 -1.97 8.25
CA ALA A 77 -14.91 -3.33 7.73
C ALA A 77 -15.74 -4.31 8.60
N ARG A 78 -15.84 -4.07 9.91
CA ARG A 78 -16.57 -4.92 10.86
C ARG A 78 -17.99 -4.44 11.15
N GLY A 79 -18.34 -3.21 10.78
CA GLY A 79 -19.68 -2.64 10.93
C GLY A 79 -20.60 -2.93 9.75
N LYS A 80 -20.21 -3.87 8.87
CA LYS A 80 -21.04 -4.46 7.82
C LYS A 80 -21.45 -5.85 8.28
#